data_AF-A0A1Z5HE80-F1
#
_entry.id   AF-A0A1Z5HE80-F1
#
_cell.length_a   1.000
_cell.length_b   1.000
_cell.length_c   1.000
_cell.angle_alpha   90.00
_cell.angle_beta   90.00
_cell.angle_gamma   90.00
#
_symmetry.space_group_name_H-M   'P 1'
#
loop_
_entity.id
_entity.type
_entity.pdbx_description
1 polymer ?
#
loop_
_entity_poly.entity_id
_entity_poly.type
_entity_poly.pdbx_seq_one_letter_code
_entity_poly.pdbx_strand_id
1 'polypeptide(L)'
;MFAQVAVSFMAMHDNTFIALDIGTNSNPLTCNTIADVPCAFDNFTPDGLPDTPFALLSEGESALTSITDPFNISAGAFSTHPVQAHAISGDPTAVWESRWYVVLDTGEWGNEYFFPVSSRQSDSADPTDVFVYNPISNGATIVVTCEARAPRHCTDTTTGLDKDSATILKGNFVRFRIPDGSGARFTTSDAGVPFYAVSTIDSNPDDAVFPNPGWEDADQQNMAFDWGYAGVPTFKLSTQILAGFAPHIDPTICAAGSPFICFEPEDSEDNPLGMGSPLWVMSTRIPGDVDTVIYVDHDGDPLTHRPGGGADDGAGNGYDKVFTLAPLERIKIFDEVDFDNTGTIVYTLDETRIAAAWGQDPDSSKSFNPYFDAGTYIPALPQFSMAKEVDEELVRPGAVLTYTFNATNTSRAAIGDLTMVDILPLPEGVVTYNAGTTEQYYVDLLTDGFLIADKPNPGDFPLLDPGIPLGPLDPGETTSVTFQVTVDADILPNIDPGDDCPDPQTAVINNATVSSLNDSFDDDALTCVYFIPGIDIEKLTEGVDADDPAAGDAPQINAGDPVKWTYIVTNTGELPLENIKAEVSQ
;
A
#
# COMPACT_ATOMS: atom_id res chain seq x y z
N MET A 1 -1.20 -2.05 31.30
CA MET A 1 -1.62 -2.75 30.08
C MET A 1 -0.41 -3.05 29.21
N PHE A 2 0.54 -2.13 29.02
CA PHE A 2 1.83 -2.46 28.40
C PHE A 2 2.96 -2.26 29.43
N ALA A 3 3.51 -3.34 29.95
CA ALA A 3 4.67 -3.26 30.84
C ALA A 3 5.99 -3.30 30.05
N GLN A 4 5.99 -3.87 28.83
CA GLN A 4 7.04 -3.72 27.83
C GLN A 4 6.43 -3.53 26.43
N VAL A 5 7.07 -2.68 25.62
CA VAL A 5 6.77 -2.55 24.19
C VAL A 5 8.08 -2.72 23.45
N ALA A 6 8.07 -3.48 22.36
CA ALA A 6 9.14 -3.52 21.39
C ALA A 6 8.60 -3.11 20.02
N VAL A 7 9.44 -2.51 19.18
CA VAL A 7 9.10 -2.18 17.81
C VAL A 7 10.09 -2.89 16.89
N SER A 8 9.55 -3.61 15.91
CA SER A 8 10.31 -4.30 14.88
C SER A 8 10.10 -3.60 13.54
N PHE A 9 11.16 -3.43 12.78
CA PHE A 9 11.12 -2.94 11.41
C PHE A 9 11.80 -3.94 10.49
N MET A 10 11.13 -4.35 9.41
CA MET A 10 11.69 -5.18 8.35
C MET A 10 11.87 -4.34 7.09
N ALA A 11 13.05 -4.42 6.49
CA ALA A 11 13.36 -3.73 5.24
C ALA A 11 12.73 -4.44 4.04
N MET A 12 12.06 -3.68 3.17
CA MET A 12 11.49 -4.18 1.92
C MET A 12 12.46 -4.04 0.74
N HIS A 13 13.59 -3.35 0.93
CA HIS A 13 14.62 -3.13 -0.08
C HIS A 13 16.02 -3.12 0.54
N ASP A 14 17.03 -3.40 -0.27
CA ASP A 14 18.43 -3.26 0.13
C ASP A 14 18.80 -1.82 0.47
N ASN A 15 19.77 -1.65 1.37
CA ASN A 15 20.26 -0.35 1.85
C ASN A 15 19.17 0.50 2.51
N THR A 16 18.20 -0.14 3.15
CA THR A 16 17.17 0.55 3.94
C THR A 16 17.80 1.08 5.22
N PHE A 17 17.81 2.40 5.37
CA PHE A 17 18.25 3.05 6.60
C PHE A 17 17.03 3.34 7.48
N ILE A 18 17.15 3.03 8.77
CA ILE A 18 16.12 3.30 9.77
C ILE A 18 16.75 4.13 10.88
N ALA A 19 16.10 5.23 11.27
CA ALA A 19 16.45 6.04 12.42
C ALA A 19 15.31 6.03 13.43
N LEU A 20 15.64 5.82 14.70
CA LEU A 20 14.68 5.74 15.81
C LEU A 20 14.87 6.93 16.75
N ASP A 21 13.79 7.65 17.02
CA ASP A 21 13.73 8.67 18.08
C ASP A 21 12.92 8.12 19.24
N ILE A 22 13.63 7.66 20.27
CA ILE A 22 13.06 7.20 21.53
C ILE A 22 13.22 8.36 22.52
N GLY A 23 12.39 9.39 22.38
CA GLY A 23 12.48 10.60 23.18
C GLY A 23 11.60 10.55 24.44
N THR A 24 12.17 10.93 25.59
CA THR A 24 11.41 11.36 26.79
C THR A 24 10.90 12.80 26.69
N ASN A 25 11.09 13.45 25.53
CA ASN A 25 10.97 14.90 25.38
C ASN A 25 9.90 15.23 24.33
N SER A 26 9.10 16.26 24.61
CA SER A 26 7.91 16.69 23.87
C SER A 26 8.16 17.29 22.47
N ASN A 27 9.21 16.88 21.76
CA ASN A 27 9.57 17.46 20.46
C ASN A 27 9.92 16.34 19.45
N PRO A 28 9.00 15.96 18.56
CA PRO A 28 9.27 14.92 17.56
C PRO A 28 10.37 15.36 16.58
N LEU A 29 11.15 14.40 16.06
CA LEU A 29 12.17 14.60 15.02
C LEU A 29 11.75 15.65 13.97
N THR A 30 12.60 16.65 13.76
CA THR A 30 12.51 17.58 12.62
C THR A 30 13.30 17.11 11.40
N CYS A 31 13.72 15.84 11.38
CA CYS A 31 14.57 15.29 10.32
C CYS A 31 13.68 14.74 9.21
N ASN A 32 13.54 15.48 8.11
CA ASN A 32 12.66 15.10 7.00
C ASN A 32 13.44 14.57 5.78
N THR A 33 14.79 14.60 5.80
CA THR A 33 15.63 14.17 4.68
C THR A 33 16.96 13.53 5.14
N ILE A 34 17.60 12.75 4.26
CA ILE A 34 18.99 12.25 4.43
C ILE A 34 20.00 13.39 4.68
N ALA A 35 19.72 14.61 4.19
CA ALA A 35 20.58 15.77 4.38
C ALA A 35 20.44 16.40 5.78
N ASP A 36 19.36 16.08 6.51
CA ASP A 36 19.07 16.56 7.87
C ASP A 36 19.63 15.63 8.96
N VAL A 37 20.30 14.54 8.58
CA VAL A 37 21.02 13.64 9.51
C VAL A 37 21.94 14.39 10.49
N PRO A 38 22.59 15.53 10.15
CA PRO A 38 23.35 16.32 11.12
C PRO A 38 22.55 16.89 12.30
N CYS A 39 21.22 16.98 12.22
CA CYS A 39 20.36 17.53 13.28
C CYS A 39 20.22 16.60 14.50
N ALA A 40 20.50 15.30 14.32
CA ALA A 40 20.44 14.29 15.39
C ALA A 40 21.75 14.17 16.20
N PHE A 41 22.79 14.95 15.87
CA PHE A 41 24.12 14.81 16.47
C PHE A 41 24.35 15.64 17.74
N ASP A 42 23.48 16.59 18.08
CA ASP A 42 23.68 17.45 19.25
C ASP A 42 22.69 17.12 20.37
N ASN A 43 23.22 16.33 21.32
CA ASN A 43 22.80 16.06 22.70
C ASN A 43 22.36 14.60 22.93
N PHE A 44 23.22 13.78 23.54
CA PHE A 44 22.95 13.11 24.84
C PHE A 44 24.24 12.48 25.42
N THR A 45 24.18 12.17 26.72
CA THR A 45 25.22 12.23 27.77
C THR A 45 26.05 10.94 28.00
N PRO A 46 27.11 10.96 28.87
CA PRO A 46 28.20 9.98 28.92
C PRO A 46 27.91 8.58 29.53
N ASP A 47 26.67 8.11 29.63
CA ASP A 47 26.30 7.04 30.57
C ASP A 47 26.25 5.61 30.00
N GLY A 48 26.91 5.34 28.87
CA GLY A 48 27.54 4.03 28.63
C GLY A 48 26.64 2.79 28.55
N LEU A 49 25.49 2.87 27.87
CA LEU A 49 24.77 1.72 27.31
C LEU A 49 24.69 1.88 25.77
N PRO A 50 24.64 0.78 24.98
CA PRO A 50 24.77 0.87 23.53
C PRO A 50 23.46 1.38 22.89
N ASP A 51 23.35 2.70 22.76
CA ASP A 51 22.40 3.36 21.87
C ASP A 51 22.92 3.26 20.44
N THR A 52 22.42 2.32 19.64
CA THR A 52 22.52 2.45 18.17
C THR A 52 21.15 2.83 17.64
N PRO A 53 20.78 4.12 17.57
CA PRO A 53 19.47 4.56 17.11
C PRO A 53 19.31 4.46 15.58
N PHE A 54 20.14 3.65 14.92
CA PHE A 54 20.15 3.48 13.47
C PHE A 54 20.43 2.03 13.05
N ALA A 55 19.74 1.56 12.02
CA ALA A 55 20.03 0.30 11.34
C ALA A 55 20.15 0.54 9.83
N LEU A 56 21.16 -0.07 9.21
CA LEU A 56 21.22 -0.23 7.76
C LEU A 56 20.91 -1.70 7.49
N LEU A 57 19.82 -1.95 6.79
CA LEU A 57 19.25 -3.28 6.58
C LEU A 57 19.27 -3.62 5.09
N SER A 58 19.60 -4.87 4.79
CA SER A 58 19.31 -5.48 3.50
C SER A 58 17.85 -5.91 3.41
N GLU A 59 17.37 -6.17 2.20
CA GLU A 59 16.00 -6.66 1.99
C GLU A 59 15.73 -7.93 2.83
N GLY A 60 14.61 -7.93 3.56
CA GLY A 60 14.21 -9.02 4.46
C GLY A 60 14.92 -9.04 5.81
N GLU A 61 15.92 -8.18 6.06
CA GLU A 61 16.50 -8.04 7.39
C GLU A 61 15.59 -7.20 8.30
N SER A 62 15.62 -7.53 9.59
CA SER A 62 14.81 -6.85 10.61
C SER A 62 15.66 -6.24 11.73
N ALA A 63 15.25 -5.07 12.20
CA ALA A 63 15.76 -4.43 13.40
C ALA A 63 14.67 -4.41 14.49
N LEU A 64 15.01 -4.87 15.69
CA LEU A 64 14.14 -4.87 16.86
C LEU A 64 14.69 -3.89 17.91
N THR A 65 13.83 -3.01 18.42
CA THR A 65 14.15 -2.11 19.52
C THR A 65 13.17 -2.29 20.67
N SER A 66 13.67 -2.32 21.91
CA SER A 66 12.83 -2.39 23.10
C SER A 66 12.65 -1.01 23.72
N ILE A 67 11.42 -0.66 24.07
CA ILE A 67 11.05 0.58 24.73
C ILE A 67 10.94 0.29 26.23
N THR A 68 11.94 0.72 27.01
CA THR A 68 12.09 0.35 28.43
C THR A 68 11.40 1.29 29.44
N ASP A 69 10.74 2.37 29.00
CA ASP A 69 9.89 3.22 29.85
C ASP A 69 8.49 3.39 29.23
N PRO A 70 7.50 2.55 29.62
CA PRO A 70 6.18 2.53 28.99
C PRO A 70 5.29 3.72 29.35
N PHE A 71 5.70 4.62 30.26
CA PHE A 71 4.83 5.68 30.79
C PHE A 71 5.06 7.07 30.19
N ASN A 72 6.19 7.34 29.52
CA ASN A 72 6.51 8.69 29.00
C ASN A 72 7.39 8.66 27.73
N ILE A 73 7.00 7.92 26.69
CA ILE A 73 7.76 7.93 25.44
C ILE A 73 6.83 8.20 24.25
N SER A 74 7.16 9.24 23.50
CA SER A 74 6.83 9.33 22.08
C SER A 74 7.99 8.68 21.32
N ALA A 75 7.74 7.55 20.68
CA ALA A 75 8.71 6.91 19.80
C ALA A 75 8.35 7.21 18.35
N GLY A 76 9.26 7.82 17.61
CA GLY A 76 9.15 8.05 16.17
C GLY A 76 10.20 7.23 15.42
N ALA A 77 9.88 6.86 14.18
CA ALA A 77 10.85 6.22 13.29
C ALA A 77 10.82 6.89 11.92
N PHE A 78 11.99 7.03 11.32
CA PHE A 78 12.15 7.48 9.94
C PHE A 78 12.85 6.37 9.16
N SER A 79 12.41 6.11 7.93
CA SER A 79 13.09 5.20 7.02
C SER A 79 13.28 5.81 5.64
N THR A 80 14.36 5.44 4.97
CA THR A 80 14.68 5.91 3.61
C THR A 80 13.97 5.14 2.51
N HIS A 81 13.43 3.95 2.82
CA HIS A 81 12.70 3.08 1.91
C HIS A 81 11.48 2.50 2.63
N PRO A 82 10.51 1.92 1.90
CA PRO A 82 9.41 1.19 2.52
C PRO A 82 9.88 0.12 3.51
N VAL A 83 9.22 0.07 4.67
CA VAL A 83 9.44 -0.91 5.73
C VAL A 83 8.12 -1.48 6.22
N GLN A 84 8.13 -2.72 6.69
CA GLN A 84 7.06 -3.21 7.56
C GLN A 84 7.40 -2.90 9.00
N ALA A 85 6.50 -2.23 9.72
CA ALA A 85 6.67 -1.86 11.11
C ALA A 85 5.65 -2.59 12.00
N HIS A 86 6.12 -3.20 13.07
CA HIS A 86 5.29 -3.91 14.04
C HIS A 86 5.58 -3.45 15.46
N ALA A 87 4.55 -3.15 16.24
CA ALA A 87 4.65 -2.98 17.68
C ALA A 87 4.25 -4.30 18.35
N ILE A 88 5.08 -4.75 19.28
CA ILE A 88 4.87 -5.96 20.06
C ILE A 88 4.78 -5.53 21.52
N SER A 89 3.76 -5.99 22.23
CA SER A 89 3.63 -5.71 23.65
C SER A 89 3.19 -6.93 24.44
N GLY A 90 3.53 -6.94 25.73
CA GLY A 90 3.05 -7.92 26.69
C GLY A 90 3.40 -7.53 28.12
N ASP A 91 2.97 -8.33 29.08
CA ASP A 91 3.38 -8.23 30.48
C ASP A 91 4.62 -9.12 30.75
N PRO A 92 5.73 -8.57 31.28
CA PRO A 92 6.92 -9.33 31.67
C PRO A 92 6.67 -10.47 32.66
N THR A 93 5.51 -10.48 33.32
CA THR A 93 5.10 -11.48 34.31
C THR A 93 4.04 -12.45 33.79
N ALA A 94 3.47 -12.21 32.61
CA ALA A 94 2.55 -13.13 31.95
C ALA A 94 3.29 -14.35 31.36
N VAL A 95 2.55 -15.46 31.22
CA VAL A 95 3.12 -16.74 30.78
C VAL A 95 2.93 -16.95 29.27
N TRP A 96 1.84 -16.43 28.71
CA TRP A 96 1.42 -16.70 27.33
C TRP A 96 0.88 -15.47 26.57
N GLU A 97 1.20 -14.25 27.01
CA GLU A 97 0.63 -13.01 26.45
C GLU A 97 1.58 -12.35 25.43
N SER A 98 1.11 -12.14 24.19
CA SER A 98 1.71 -11.16 23.30
C SER A 98 0.72 -10.50 22.33
N ARG A 99 0.71 -9.17 22.28
CA ARG A 99 -0.07 -8.39 21.31
C ARG A 99 0.81 -7.84 20.21
N TRP A 100 0.39 -8.05 18.98
CA TRP A 100 1.11 -7.63 17.77
C TRP A 100 0.26 -6.62 17.02
N TYR A 101 0.87 -5.52 16.62
CA TYR A 101 0.18 -4.47 15.87
C TYR A 101 1.01 -4.07 14.67
N VAL A 102 0.40 -4.10 13.49
CA VAL A 102 0.93 -3.38 12.33
C VAL A 102 0.90 -1.88 12.66
N VAL A 103 2.06 -1.22 12.59
CA VAL A 103 2.18 0.22 12.78
C VAL A 103 2.07 0.87 11.40
N LEU A 104 0.99 1.62 11.19
CA LEU A 104 0.79 2.36 9.95
C LEU A 104 1.64 3.63 9.96
N ASP A 105 2.12 4.02 8.77
CA ASP A 105 2.74 5.32 8.57
C ASP A 105 1.78 6.45 8.99
N THR A 106 2.31 7.55 9.51
CA THR A 106 1.46 8.66 9.99
C THR A 106 0.64 9.32 8.87
N GLY A 107 1.09 9.25 7.62
CA GLY A 107 0.34 9.67 6.43
C GLY A 107 -0.80 8.71 6.07
N GLU A 108 -0.75 7.48 6.57
CA GLU A 108 -1.79 6.45 6.43
C GLU A 108 -2.84 6.50 7.56
N TRP A 109 -2.72 7.43 8.51
CA TRP A 109 -3.71 7.56 9.57
C TRP A 109 -4.99 8.20 9.01
N GLY A 110 -6.07 7.43 9.05
CA GLY A 110 -7.37 7.85 8.53
C GLY A 110 -8.22 8.62 9.53
N ASN A 111 -9.34 9.13 9.04
CA ASN A 111 -10.43 9.71 9.84
C ASN A 111 -11.61 8.74 10.02
N GLU A 112 -11.46 7.50 9.56
CA GLU A 112 -12.44 6.43 9.64
C GLU A 112 -11.75 5.06 9.69
N TYR A 113 -12.20 4.19 10.61
CA TYR A 113 -11.67 2.84 10.80
C TYR A 113 -12.78 1.82 11.06
N PHE A 114 -12.56 0.58 10.65
CA PHE A 114 -13.45 -0.55 10.87
C PHE A 114 -12.78 -1.64 11.71
N PHE A 115 -13.55 -2.25 12.60
CA PHE A 115 -13.11 -3.28 13.54
C PHE A 115 -14.02 -4.51 13.45
N PRO A 116 -13.63 -5.57 12.71
CA PRO A 116 -14.47 -6.74 12.50
C PRO A 116 -14.61 -7.65 13.73
N VAL A 117 -13.67 -7.59 14.66
CA VAL A 117 -13.61 -8.52 15.81
C VAL A 117 -14.55 -8.09 16.93
N SER A 118 -15.24 -9.06 17.54
CA SER A 118 -15.69 -8.99 18.94
C SER A 118 -15.69 -10.35 19.57
N SER A 119 -15.68 -10.33 20.89
CA SER A 119 -15.96 -11.43 21.78
C SER A 119 -17.35 -11.38 22.44
N ARG A 120 -17.67 -12.45 23.17
CA ARG A 120 -18.90 -12.71 23.94
C ARG A 120 -19.45 -11.54 24.77
N GLN A 121 -20.77 -11.47 24.86
CA GLN A 121 -21.49 -10.73 25.89
C GLN A 121 -21.99 -11.65 27.03
N SER A 122 -21.43 -11.49 28.24
CA SER A 122 -22.25 -11.45 29.48
C SER A 122 -21.56 -10.94 30.75
N ASP A 123 -20.23 -10.98 30.87
CA ASP A 123 -19.58 -10.77 32.17
C ASP A 123 -18.08 -10.53 32.06
N SER A 124 -17.65 -9.42 31.47
CA SER A 124 -16.29 -8.86 31.60
C SER A 124 -15.06 -9.74 31.28
N ALA A 125 -15.21 -11.04 31.00
CA ALA A 125 -14.12 -12.00 30.99
C ALA A 125 -13.12 -11.67 29.89
N ASP A 126 -13.56 -11.64 28.62
CA ASP A 126 -12.63 -11.51 27.49
C ASP A 126 -13.03 -10.35 26.55
N PRO A 127 -13.02 -9.08 26.98
CA PRO A 127 -13.62 -7.99 26.21
C PRO A 127 -12.82 -7.61 24.96
N THR A 128 -13.54 -7.21 23.90
CA THR A 128 -12.92 -6.55 22.74
C THR A 128 -13.03 -5.04 22.89
N ASP A 129 -11.88 -4.41 23.14
CA ASP A 129 -11.79 -2.97 23.34
C ASP A 129 -10.99 -2.31 22.23
N VAL A 130 -11.27 -1.03 22.00
CA VAL A 130 -10.60 -0.18 21.02
C VAL A 130 -10.07 1.06 21.72
N PHE A 131 -8.78 1.28 21.57
CA PHE A 131 -8.08 2.47 22.04
C PHE A 131 -7.95 3.44 20.88
N VAL A 132 -8.53 4.63 21.04
CA VAL A 132 -8.57 5.68 20.01
C VAL A 132 -7.68 6.83 20.44
N TYR A 133 -6.60 7.09 19.70
CA TYR A 133 -5.58 8.09 19.98
C TYR A 133 -5.74 9.34 19.11
N ASN A 134 -5.60 10.52 19.72
CA ASN A 134 -5.64 11.80 19.02
C ASN A 134 -4.23 12.36 18.72
N PRO A 135 -3.75 12.34 17.46
CA PRO A 135 -2.43 12.86 17.08
C PRO A 135 -2.27 14.38 17.07
N ILE A 136 -3.36 15.15 16.99
CA ILE A 136 -3.28 16.52 16.48
C ILE A 136 -2.45 17.46 17.38
N SER A 137 -1.64 18.32 16.77
CA SER A 137 -0.60 19.07 17.49
C SER A 137 -1.04 20.38 18.16
N ASN A 138 -2.23 20.93 17.88
CA ASN A 138 -2.60 22.31 18.28
C ASN A 138 -3.45 22.45 19.57
N GLY A 139 -3.35 21.52 20.52
CA GLY A 139 -4.16 21.55 21.76
C GLY A 139 -5.66 21.38 21.51
N ALA A 140 -6.03 20.97 20.29
CA ALA A 140 -7.38 20.71 19.87
C ALA A 140 -7.87 19.35 20.37
N THR A 141 -9.19 19.22 20.45
CA THR A 141 -9.88 17.96 20.68
C THR A 141 -10.36 17.39 19.36
N ILE A 142 -10.46 16.07 19.26
CA ILE A 142 -11.31 15.42 18.27
C ILE A 142 -12.54 14.85 18.96
N VAL A 143 -13.66 14.78 18.25
CA VAL A 143 -14.79 13.94 18.66
C VAL A 143 -14.83 12.73 17.75
N VAL A 144 -14.76 11.55 18.35
CA VAL A 144 -14.86 10.28 17.64
C VAL A 144 -16.20 9.65 17.98
N THR A 145 -16.89 9.20 16.95
CA THR A 145 -18.14 8.43 17.04
C THR A 145 -17.82 6.95 16.86
N CYS A 146 -18.44 6.09 17.66
CA CYS A 146 -18.41 4.63 17.54
C CYS A 146 -19.80 4.15 17.14
N GLU A 147 -19.91 3.54 15.97
CA GLU A 147 -21.14 2.95 15.46
C GLU A 147 -21.03 1.42 15.52
N ALA A 148 -22.04 0.80 16.09
CA ALA A 148 -22.20 -0.65 16.21
C ALA A 148 -23.49 -1.08 15.48
N ARG A 149 -23.61 -2.36 15.14
CA ARG A 149 -24.82 -2.97 14.58
C ARG A 149 -26.01 -2.72 15.50
N ALA A 150 -27.07 -2.14 14.95
CA ALA A 150 -28.31 -1.90 15.69
C ALA A 150 -28.95 -3.22 16.19
N PRO A 151 -29.53 -3.25 17.41
CA PRO A 151 -29.69 -2.14 18.37
C PRO A 151 -28.55 -2.07 19.40
N ARG A 152 -27.37 -2.61 19.10
CA ARG A 152 -26.23 -2.65 20.03
C ARG A 152 -25.47 -1.31 19.96
N HIS A 153 -24.81 -0.99 21.06
CA HIS A 153 -24.04 0.25 21.24
C HIS A 153 -22.63 -0.08 21.70
N CYS A 154 -21.67 0.76 21.32
CA CYS A 154 -20.35 0.71 21.96
C CYS A 154 -20.53 1.10 23.43
N THR A 155 -19.76 0.54 24.35
CA THR A 155 -19.94 0.84 25.80
C THR A 155 -18.69 1.42 26.43
N ASP A 156 -18.88 2.20 27.49
CA ASP A 156 -17.80 2.69 28.34
C ASP A 156 -17.39 1.58 29.32
N THR A 157 -16.13 1.19 29.27
CA THR A 157 -15.60 0.10 30.10
C THR A 157 -15.65 0.37 31.59
N THR A 158 -15.73 1.64 32.00
CA THR A 158 -15.75 2.04 33.42
C THR A 158 -17.17 2.01 33.98
N THR A 159 -18.16 2.36 33.15
CA THR A 159 -19.56 2.54 33.62
C THR A 159 -20.50 1.44 33.12
N GLY A 160 -20.12 0.70 32.08
CA GLY A 160 -20.97 -0.27 31.38
C GLY A 160 -22.12 0.37 30.59
N LEU A 161 -22.15 1.70 30.48
CA LEU A 161 -23.19 2.45 29.75
C LEU A 161 -22.80 2.65 28.29
N ASP A 162 -23.79 2.92 27.44
CA ASP A 162 -23.58 3.27 26.04
C ASP A 162 -22.63 4.48 25.90
N LYS A 163 -21.70 4.34 24.95
CA LYS A 163 -20.63 5.28 24.62
C LYS A 163 -20.43 5.30 23.11
N ASP A 164 -21.40 5.87 22.41
CA ASP A 164 -21.32 6.00 20.95
C ASP A 164 -20.45 7.19 20.52
N SER A 165 -19.96 8.01 21.45
CA SER A 165 -19.01 9.07 21.12
C SER A 165 -18.14 9.47 22.31
N ALA A 166 -16.97 10.03 22.02
CA ALA A 166 -16.09 10.62 23.02
C ALA A 166 -15.29 11.80 22.46
N THR A 167 -15.05 12.80 23.31
CA THR A 167 -14.10 13.88 23.04
C THR A 167 -12.72 13.50 23.56
N ILE A 168 -11.71 13.59 22.70
CA ILE A 168 -10.34 13.14 22.98
C ILE A 168 -9.41 14.35 22.90
N LEU A 169 -8.75 14.69 24.00
CA LEU A 169 -7.72 15.73 24.03
C LEU A 169 -6.49 15.30 23.22
N LYS A 170 -5.79 16.25 22.63
CA LYS A 170 -4.47 16.02 22.00
C LYS A 170 -3.60 15.11 22.85
N GLY A 171 -2.93 14.14 22.21
CA GLY A 171 -1.95 13.27 22.86
C GLY A 171 -2.55 12.33 23.90
N ASN A 172 -3.88 12.30 24.01
CA ASN A 172 -4.60 11.36 24.85
C ASN A 172 -5.32 10.33 23.98
N PHE A 173 -5.80 9.30 24.66
CA PHE A 173 -6.64 8.28 24.06
C PHE A 173 -7.89 8.05 24.92
N VAL A 174 -8.88 7.40 24.33
CA VAL A 174 -10.06 6.88 25.03
C VAL A 174 -10.28 5.43 24.65
N ARG A 175 -10.91 4.67 25.55
CA ARG A 175 -11.28 3.27 25.34
C ARG A 175 -12.78 3.16 25.04
N PHE A 176 -13.12 2.37 24.03
CA PHE A 176 -14.48 1.93 23.71
C PHE A 176 -14.54 0.41 23.73
N ARG A 177 -15.68 -0.14 24.12
CA ARG A 177 -15.94 -1.59 24.02
C ARG A 177 -16.87 -1.90 22.88
N ILE A 178 -16.48 -2.82 22.01
CA ILE A 178 -17.33 -3.30 20.93
C ILE A 178 -18.26 -4.38 21.50
N PRO A 179 -19.59 -4.28 21.31
CA PRO A 179 -20.51 -5.32 21.74
C PRO A 179 -20.38 -6.57 20.86
N ASP A 180 -20.62 -7.74 21.44
CA ASP A 180 -20.67 -9.03 20.72
C ASP A 180 -21.63 -9.00 19.50
N GLY A 181 -21.34 -9.77 18.45
CA GLY A 181 -22.22 -9.95 17.25
C GLY A 181 -22.47 -8.71 16.35
N SER A 182 -21.71 -7.65 16.53
CA SER A 182 -21.66 -6.31 15.90
C SER A 182 -20.25 -5.72 15.65
N GLY A 183 -19.69 -5.76 14.43
CA GLY A 183 -18.49 -4.97 14.09
C GLY A 183 -18.63 -3.50 14.51
N ALA A 184 -17.52 -2.76 14.54
CA ALA A 184 -17.57 -1.34 14.88
C ALA A 184 -16.93 -0.47 13.80
N ARG A 185 -17.57 0.67 13.54
CA ARG A 185 -17.05 1.76 12.70
C ARG A 185 -16.74 2.94 13.61
N PHE A 186 -15.55 3.51 13.46
CA PHE A 186 -15.14 4.71 14.17
C PHE A 186 -14.91 5.83 13.17
N THR A 187 -15.47 7.01 13.43
CA THR A 187 -15.33 8.20 12.55
C THR A 187 -15.05 9.44 13.36
N THR A 188 -14.29 10.39 12.81
CA THR A 188 -14.24 11.75 13.37
C THR A 188 -15.43 12.58 12.91
N SER A 189 -15.99 13.40 13.81
CA SER A 189 -17.00 14.39 13.41
C SER A 189 -16.41 15.55 12.61
N ASP A 190 -15.11 15.80 12.77
CA ASP A 190 -14.36 16.82 12.05
C ASP A 190 -13.79 16.20 10.78
N ALA A 191 -14.35 16.59 9.63
CA ALA A 191 -14.00 16.03 8.33
C ALA A 191 -12.49 16.13 8.04
N GLY A 192 -11.88 15.00 7.69
CA GLY A 192 -10.45 14.92 7.33
C GLY A 192 -9.47 15.00 8.50
N VAL A 193 -9.95 15.04 9.75
CA VAL A 193 -9.04 15.02 10.91
C VAL A 193 -8.66 13.56 11.22
N PRO A 194 -7.38 13.17 11.13
CA PRO A 194 -6.98 11.80 11.34
C PRO A 194 -6.90 11.43 12.83
N PHE A 195 -7.09 10.15 13.12
CA PHE A 195 -6.78 9.52 14.39
C PHE A 195 -6.12 8.16 14.16
N TYR A 196 -5.66 7.52 15.22
CA TYR A 196 -5.19 6.15 15.16
C TYR A 196 -5.91 5.30 16.18
N ALA A 197 -6.29 4.08 15.80
CA ALA A 197 -7.03 3.20 16.68
C ALA A 197 -6.55 1.76 16.56
N VAL A 198 -6.40 1.12 17.72
CA VAL A 198 -6.00 -0.28 17.85
C VAL A 198 -6.99 -1.02 18.72
N SER A 199 -7.23 -2.29 18.43
CA SER A 199 -8.08 -3.16 19.24
C SER A 199 -7.25 -4.12 20.07
N THR A 200 -7.74 -4.41 21.27
CA THR A 200 -7.23 -5.42 22.19
C THR A 200 -8.35 -6.41 22.48
N ILE A 201 -8.07 -7.69 22.23
CA ILE A 201 -8.94 -8.81 22.57
C ILE A 201 -8.41 -9.38 23.87
N ASP A 202 -9.34 -9.66 24.79
CA ASP A 202 -9.05 -9.94 26.19
C ASP A 202 -8.14 -8.87 26.82
N SER A 203 -8.76 -7.78 27.27
CA SER A 203 -8.06 -6.65 27.87
C SER A 203 -8.60 -6.29 29.25
N ASN A 204 -9.14 -7.29 29.96
CA ASN A 204 -9.86 -7.08 31.19
C ASN A 204 -8.93 -6.47 32.27
N PRO A 205 -9.21 -5.25 32.78
CA PRO A 205 -8.38 -4.64 33.82
C PRO A 205 -8.67 -5.19 35.22
N ASP A 206 -9.80 -5.89 35.43
CA ASP A 206 -10.28 -6.31 36.75
C ASP A 206 -9.60 -7.58 37.29
N ASP A 207 -8.76 -8.23 36.48
CA ASP A 207 -8.01 -9.44 36.83
C ASP A 207 -6.63 -9.18 37.44
N ALA A 208 -6.31 -7.92 37.73
CA ALA A 208 -5.07 -7.51 38.39
C ALA A 208 -4.97 -7.91 39.88
N VAL A 209 -5.89 -8.72 40.42
CA VAL A 209 -5.73 -9.27 41.77
C VAL A 209 -4.75 -10.44 41.69
N PHE A 210 -3.47 -10.18 42.00
CA PHE A 210 -2.54 -11.22 42.40
C PHE A 210 -3.04 -11.84 43.72
N PRO A 211 -3.54 -13.08 43.73
CA PRO A 211 -3.03 -13.95 44.76
C PRO A 211 -2.91 -15.41 44.32
N ASN A 212 -1.79 -16.00 44.75
CA ASN A 212 -1.55 -17.43 44.89
C ASN A 212 -0.97 -18.13 43.64
N PRO A 213 0.22 -18.76 43.73
CA PRO A 213 0.87 -19.48 42.64
C PRO A 213 0.25 -20.87 42.39
N GLY A 214 -1.07 -20.95 42.41
CA GLY A 214 -1.84 -22.14 42.05
C GLY A 214 -2.15 -22.12 40.56
N TRP A 215 -1.80 -23.20 39.85
CA TRP A 215 -1.88 -23.33 38.40
C TRP A 215 -3.33 -23.45 37.85
N GLU A 216 -4.34 -23.37 38.71
CA GLU A 216 -5.73 -23.74 38.39
C GLU A 216 -6.60 -22.54 37.94
N ASP A 217 -6.13 -21.30 38.07
CA ASP A 217 -6.92 -20.08 37.79
C ASP A 217 -6.27 -19.13 36.73
N ALA A 218 -5.42 -19.65 35.82
CA ALA A 218 -4.73 -18.83 34.81
C ALA A 218 -5.67 -18.14 33.78
N ASP A 219 -6.89 -18.68 33.60
CA ASP A 219 -7.97 -18.09 32.79
C ASP A 219 -8.56 -16.81 33.39
N GLN A 220 -8.30 -16.53 34.68
CA GLN A 220 -8.87 -15.40 35.40
C GLN A 220 -7.79 -14.35 35.71
N GLN A 221 -6.78 -14.20 34.85
CA GLN A 221 -5.66 -13.28 35.13
C GLN A 221 -5.19 -12.44 33.93
N ASN A 222 -5.84 -12.44 32.76
CA ASN A 222 -5.32 -11.78 31.54
C ASN A 222 -3.85 -12.18 31.30
N MET A 223 -3.55 -13.48 31.43
CA MET A 223 -2.18 -14.03 31.42
C MET A 223 -2.02 -15.24 30.48
N ALA A 224 -3.14 -15.70 29.90
CA ALA A 224 -3.25 -16.96 29.19
C ALA A 224 -3.40 -16.80 27.67
N PHE A 225 -4.06 -15.74 27.21
CA PHE A 225 -4.25 -15.42 25.80
C PHE A 225 -4.78 -13.99 25.63
N ASP A 226 -4.21 -13.23 24.71
CA ASP A 226 -4.59 -11.87 24.43
C ASP A 226 -3.84 -11.31 23.22
N TRP A 227 -4.60 -10.96 22.20
CA TRP A 227 -4.07 -10.42 20.95
C TRP A 227 -4.64 -9.04 20.66
N GLY A 228 -4.15 -8.43 19.59
CA GLY A 228 -4.62 -7.13 19.15
C GLY A 228 -4.35 -6.94 17.67
N TYR A 229 -4.88 -5.86 17.13
CA TYR A 229 -4.63 -5.46 15.75
C TYR A 229 -4.95 -3.97 15.55
N ALA A 230 -4.38 -3.36 14.51
CA ALA A 230 -4.74 -2.00 14.11
C ALA A 230 -6.09 -2.01 13.38
N GLY A 231 -6.92 -0.98 13.59
CA GLY A 231 -8.17 -0.86 12.84
C GLY A 231 -7.92 -0.78 11.33
N VAL A 232 -8.90 -1.22 10.53
CA VAL A 232 -8.79 -1.15 9.06
C VAL A 232 -9.23 0.23 8.59
N PRO A 233 -8.34 1.10 8.08
CA PRO A 233 -8.75 2.40 7.58
C PRO A 233 -9.49 2.25 6.25
N THR A 234 -10.38 3.20 5.94
CA THR A 234 -11.29 3.11 4.77
C THR A 234 -10.58 2.93 3.43
N PHE A 235 -9.40 3.53 3.24
CA PHE A 235 -8.63 3.41 2.01
C PHE A 235 -7.91 2.06 1.85
N LYS A 236 -7.89 1.20 2.89
CA LYS A 236 -7.40 -0.19 2.82
C LYS A 236 -8.54 -1.20 2.66
N LEU A 237 -9.78 -0.74 2.42
CA LEU A 237 -10.93 -1.59 2.18
C LEU A 237 -11.18 -1.75 0.68
N SER A 238 -11.54 -2.95 0.25
CA SER A 238 -12.09 -3.21 -1.09
C SER A 238 -13.26 -4.20 -1.00
N THR A 239 -13.80 -4.60 -2.15
CA THR A 239 -14.85 -5.63 -2.23
C THR A 239 -14.33 -7.04 -1.99
N GLN A 240 -13.01 -7.23 -1.89
CA GLN A 240 -12.40 -8.54 -1.75
C GLN A 240 -11.14 -8.52 -0.88
N ILE A 241 -10.93 -9.60 -0.14
CA ILE A 241 -9.75 -9.84 0.67
C ILE A 241 -9.17 -11.22 0.35
N LEU A 242 -7.87 -11.38 0.53
CA LEU A 242 -7.18 -12.66 0.51
C LEU A 242 -6.56 -12.91 1.88
N ALA A 243 -6.96 -14.01 2.50
CA ALA A 243 -6.33 -14.48 3.72
C ALA A 243 -4.96 -15.11 3.40
N GLY A 244 -3.91 -14.28 3.30
CA GLY A 244 -2.57 -14.76 2.95
C GLY A 244 -1.91 -15.69 3.99
N PHE A 245 -2.36 -15.60 5.24
CA PHE A 245 -2.04 -16.53 6.33
C PHE A 245 -3.18 -16.49 7.35
N ALA A 246 -3.90 -17.60 7.52
CA ALA A 246 -5.03 -17.67 8.44
C ALA A 246 -5.33 -19.11 8.94
N PRO A 247 -4.36 -19.84 9.51
CA PRO A 247 -4.62 -21.16 10.09
C PRO A 247 -5.54 -21.07 11.31
N HIS A 248 -6.40 -22.08 11.50
CA HIS A 248 -7.31 -22.13 12.66
C HIS A 248 -6.63 -22.65 13.93
N ILE A 249 -5.65 -23.53 13.75
CA ILE A 249 -4.89 -24.23 14.78
C ILE A 249 -3.51 -24.58 14.21
N ASP A 250 -2.51 -24.80 15.05
CA ASP A 250 -1.22 -25.31 14.60
C ASP A 250 -1.41 -26.67 13.89
N PRO A 251 -1.11 -26.76 12.57
CA PRO A 251 -1.35 -27.97 11.79
C PRO A 251 -0.48 -29.16 12.24
N THR A 252 0.61 -28.91 12.96
CA THR A 252 1.51 -29.97 13.47
C THR A 252 0.96 -30.65 14.72
N ILE A 253 0.11 -29.95 15.49
CA ILE A 253 -0.55 -30.50 16.67
C ILE A 253 -1.56 -31.58 16.27
N CYS A 254 -2.16 -31.46 15.08
CA CYS A 254 -3.17 -32.39 14.54
C CYS A 254 -2.66 -33.42 13.54
N ALA A 255 -1.34 -33.49 13.33
CA ALA A 255 -0.75 -34.50 12.47
C ALA A 255 -0.86 -35.92 13.08
N ALA A 256 -1.08 -36.93 12.23
CA ALA A 256 -1.13 -38.32 12.65
C ALA A 256 0.18 -38.74 13.35
N GLY A 257 0.09 -39.11 14.63
CA GLY A 257 1.24 -39.47 15.47
C GLY A 257 1.74 -38.35 16.38
N SER A 258 1.09 -37.18 16.37
CA SER A 258 1.28 -36.13 17.38
C SER A 258 0.97 -36.69 18.79
N PRO A 259 1.79 -36.33 19.81
CA PRO A 259 1.49 -36.68 21.20
C PRO A 259 0.39 -35.80 21.82
N PHE A 260 -0.09 -34.79 21.09
CA PHE A 260 -1.12 -33.85 21.53
C PHE A 260 -2.49 -34.25 20.99
N ILE A 261 -3.53 -34.06 21.80
CA ILE A 261 -4.92 -34.34 21.45
C ILE A 261 -5.53 -33.03 20.93
N CYS A 262 -5.89 -32.96 19.64
CA CYS A 262 -6.58 -31.77 19.07
C CYS A 262 -8.01 -31.60 19.54
N PHE A 263 -8.59 -32.67 20.09
CA PHE A 263 -9.98 -32.78 20.48
C PHE A 263 -10.03 -33.34 21.89
N GLU A 264 -9.82 -32.49 22.90
CA GLU A 264 -10.25 -32.84 24.25
C GLU A 264 -11.77 -33.10 24.20
N PRO A 265 -12.28 -34.26 24.64
CA PRO A 265 -13.72 -34.55 24.62
C PRO A 265 -14.54 -33.50 25.39
N GLU A 266 -13.91 -32.78 26.31
CA GLU A 266 -14.51 -31.72 27.12
C GLU A 266 -14.75 -30.43 26.30
N ASP A 267 -14.02 -30.21 25.19
CA ASP A 267 -14.21 -29.09 24.27
C ASP A 267 -15.30 -29.36 23.22
N SER A 268 -15.77 -30.61 23.12
CA SER A 268 -16.69 -31.05 22.06
C SER A 268 -18.13 -30.53 22.17
N GLU A 269 -18.51 -29.93 23.31
CA GLU A 269 -19.85 -29.32 23.49
C GLU A 269 -19.92 -27.87 22.98
N ASP A 270 -18.82 -27.10 23.04
CA ASP A 270 -18.79 -25.68 22.65
C ASP A 270 -17.95 -25.40 21.36
N ASN A 271 -16.93 -26.21 21.06
CA ASN A 271 -16.12 -26.12 19.83
C ASN A 271 -15.79 -27.53 19.28
N PRO A 272 -16.75 -28.21 18.62
CA PRO A 272 -16.62 -29.60 18.21
C PRO A 272 -15.54 -29.87 17.15
N LEU A 273 -15.03 -28.83 16.50
CA LEU A 273 -14.01 -28.92 15.46
C LEU A 273 -12.62 -28.49 15.94
N GLY A 274 -12.46 -27.98 17.16
CA GLY A 274 -11.18 -27.52 17.68
C GLY A 274 -10.56 -26.41 16.84
N MET A 275 -11.39 -25.47 16.36
CA MET A 275 -10.97 -24.35 15.53
C MET A 275 -11.09 -23.07 16.33
N GLY A 276 -9.99 -22.36 16.55
CA GLY A 276 -10.02 -21.21 17.46
C GLY A 276 -9.36 -19.95 16.95
N SER A 277 -8.90 -19.90 15.70
CA SER A 277 -8.40 -18.68 15.06
C SER A 277 -9.13 -18.43 13.74
N PRO A 278 -10.42 -18.00 13.78
CA PRO A 278 -11.21 -17.78 12.57
C PRO A 278 -10.75 -16.58 11.77
N LEU A 279 -11.28 -16.52 10.55
CA LEU A 279 -11.34 -15.31 9.76
C LEU A 279 -12.59 -14.50 10.16
N TRP A 280 -12.37 -13.33 10.74
CA TRP A 280 -13.41 -12.37 11.11
C TRP A 280 -13.72 -11.47 9.92
N VAL A 281 -14.99 -11.39 9.52
CA VAL A 281 -15.42 -10.51 8.41
C VAL A 281 -16.64 -9.72 8.83
N MET A 282 -16.64 -8.42 8.54
CA MET A 282 -17.78 -7.54 8.79
C MET A 282 -18.25 -6.83 7.52
N SER A 283 -19.56 -6.54 7.48
CA SER A 283 -20.11 -5.58 6.55
C SER A 283 -19.68 -4.16 6.94
N THR A 284 -19.24 -3.35 5.98
CA THR A 284 -18.92 -1.93 6.20
C THR A 284 -20.12 -1.01 5.98
N ARG A 285 -21.29 -1.57 5.61
CA ARG A 285 -22.55 -0.80 5.52
C ARG A 285 -22.99 -0.34 6.88
N ILE A 286 -23.73 0.78 6.91
CA ILE A 286 -24.16 1.43 8.16
C ILE A 286 -25.65 1.21 8.44
N PRO A 287 -26.10 1.33 9.71
CA PRO A 287 -27.50 1.11 10.05
C PRO A 287 -28.47 1.95 9.22
N GLY A 288 -29.37 1.29 8.50
CA GLY A 288 -30.29 1.92 7.54
C GLY A 288 -30.04 1.50 6.09
N ASP A 289 -28.84 0.98 5.80
CA ASP A 289 -28.52 0.35 4.52
C ASP A 289 -29.15 -1.05 4.39
N VAL A 290 -29.08 -1.62 3.19
CA VAL A 290 -29.50 -3.00 2.91
C VAL A 290 -28.40 -4.01 3.28
N ASP A 291 -28.79 -5.25 3.56
CA ASP A 291 -27.85 -6.31 3.94
C ASP A 291 -26.78 -6.57 2.86
N THR A 292 -25.58 -6.92 3.30
CA THR A 292 -24.44 -7.29 2.45
C THR A 292 -24.40 -8.80 2.24
N VAL A 293 -24.25 -9.24 0.99
CA VAL A 293 -24.01 -10.65 0.66
C VAL A 293 -22.51 -10.89 0.55
N ILE A 294 -22.01 -11.86 1.30
CA ILE A 294 -20.59 -12.23 1.35
C ILE A 294 -20.42 -13.64 0.80
N TYR A 295 -19.53 -13.80 -0.16
CA TYR A 295 -19.11 -15.09 -0.73
C TYR A 295 -17.73 -15.46 -0.19
N VAL A 296 -17.53 -16.74 0.12
CA VAL A 296 -16.29 -17.30 0.65
C VAL A 296 -15.85 -18.43 -0.25
N ASP A 297 -14.63 -18.32 -0.76
CA ASP A 297 -13.94 -19.27 -1.63
C ASP A 297 -12.67 -19.71 -0.90
N HIS A 298 -12.69 -20.91 -0.33
CA HIS A 298 -11.67 -21.37 0.62
C HIS A 298 -10.32 -21.65 -0.03
N ASP A 299 -10.32 -22.22 -1.24
CA ASP A 299 -9.09 -22.53 -1.99
C ASP A 299 -8.63 -21.39 -2.92
N GLY A 300 -9.47 -20.36 -3.09
CA GLY A 300 -9.17 -19.17 -3.88
C GLY A 300 -9.19 -19.40 -5.39
N ASP A 301 -9.55 -20.59 -5.86
CA ASP A 301 -9.68 -20.91 -7.28
C ASP A 301 -11.14 -20.70 -7.72
N PRO A 302 -11.43 -19.67 -8.55
CA PRO A 302 -12.81 -19.42 -8.99
C PRO A 302 -13.39 -20.56 -9.84
N LEU A 303 -12.55 -21.51 -10.30
CA LEU A 303 -12.94 -22.63 -11.15
C LEU A 303 -13.19 -23.93 -10.37
N THR A 304 -12.74 -24.05 -9.11
CA THR A 304 -13.02 -25.20 -8.26
C THR A 304 -14.45 -25.10 -7.72
N HIS A 305 -14.93 -26.17 -7.09
CA HIS A 305 -16.35 -26.39 -6.71
C HIS A 305 -17.33 -26.91 -7.78
N ARG A 306 -16.85 -27.75 -8.71
CA ARG A 306 -17.69 -28.88 -9.19
C ARG A 306 -16.97 -30.23 -9.13
N PRO A 307 -17.15 -30.96 -8.02
CA PRO A 307 -17.92 -32.20 -8.14
C PRO A 307 -18.97 -32.34 -7.02
N GLY A 308 -20.23 -32.02 -7.35
CA GLY A 308 -21.38 -32.13 -6.45
C GLY A 308 -22.54 -31.18 -6.76
N GLY A 309 -22.28 -30.13 -7.56
CA GLY A 309 -23.26 -29.09 -7.89
C GLY A 309 -23.07 -27.80 -7.10
N GLY A 310 -21.83 -27.33 -6.94
CA GLY A 310 -21.53 -26.03 -6.33
C GLY A 310 -22.23 -24.90 -7.08
N ALA A 311 -22.68 -23.93 -6.28
CA ALA A 311 -23.34 -22.74 -6.76
C ALA A 311 -22.33 -21.80 -7.42
N ASP A 312 -22.75 -21.22 -8.53
CA ASP A 312 -22.08 -20.09 -9.19
C ASP A 312 -22.73 -18.82 -8.61
N ASP A 313 -21.93 -17.82 -8.33
CA ASP A 313 -22.40 -16.53 -7.82
C ASP A 313 -23.15 -15.68 -8.87
N GLY A 314 -23.23 -16.18 -10.10
CA GLY A 314 -23.87 -15.54 -11.25
C GLY A 314 -22.89 -14.69 -12.08
N ALA A 315 -21.68 -14.48 -11.58
CA ALA A 315 -20.56 -13.83 -12.27
C ALA A 315 -19.52 -14.87 -12.78
N GLY A 316 -19.76 -16.16 -12.58
CA GLY A 316 -18.89 -17.24 -13.05
C GLY A 316 -17.87 -17.71 -12.03
N ASN A 317 -17.93 -17.26 -10.78
CA ASN A 317 -17.03 -17.72 -9.72
C ASN A 317 -17.70 -18.82 -8.88
N GLY A 318 -16.96 -19.91 -8.64
CA GLY A 318 -17.28 -20.89 -7.62
C GLY A 318 -17.04 -20.33 -6.21
N TYR A 319 -17.84 -20.80 -5.25
CA TYR A 319 -17.67 -20.48 -3.83
C TYR A 319 -18.11 -21.65 -2.94
N ASP A 320 -17.60 -21.67 -1.71
CA ASP A 320 -17.90 -22.66 -0.68
C ASP A 320 -19.08 -22.28 0.20
N LYS A 321 -19.07 -21.05 0.70
CA LYS A 321 -20.05 -20.53 1.67
C LYS A 321 -20.55 -19.16 1.24
N VAL A 322 -21.81 -18.87 1.56
CA VAL A 322 -22.43 -17.56 1.36
C VAL A 322 -23.16 -17.11 2.62
N PHE A 323 -22.99 -15.85 2.98
CA PHE A 323 -23.60 -15.23 4.16
C PHE A 323 -24.33 -13.95 3.77
N THR A 324 -25.34 -13.60 4.55
CA THR A 324 -26.03 -12.30 4.44
C THR A 324 -25.90 -11.60 5.78
N LEU A 325 -25.22 -10.46 5.77
CA LEU A 325 -24.88 -9.68 6.96
C LEU A 325 -25.69 -8.39 6.98
N ALA A 326 -26.35 -8.12 8.10
CA ALA A 326 -26.88 -6.79 8.36
C ALA A 326 -25.74 -5.75 8.43
N PRO A 327 -26.05 -4.45 8.30
CA PRO A 327 -25.06 -3.39 8.45
C PRO A 327 -24.28 -3.50 9.77
N LEU A 328 -22.95 -3.40 9.68
CA LEU A 328 -21.99 -3.60 10.78
C LEU A 328 -22.09 -4.97 11.49
N GLU A 329 -22.81 -5.96 10.95
CA GLU A 329 -22.71 -7.33 11.46
C GLU A 329 -21.32 -7.90 11.15
N ARG A 330 -20.84 -8.81 12.01
CA ARG A 330 -19.67 -9.65 11.73
C ARG A 330 -20.03 -11.12 11.72
N ILE A 331 -19.21 -11.90 11.03
CA ILE A 331 -19.20 -13.35 11.07
C ILE A 331 -17.80 -13.87 11.39
N LYS A 332 -17.73 -15.13 11.83
CA LYS A 332 -16.51 -15.93 11.95
C LYS A 332 -16.54 -16.98 10.84
N ILE A 333 -15.50 -17.04 10.01
CA ILE A 333 -15.37 -17.98 8.89
C ILE A 333 -14.36 -19.06 9.27
N PHE A 334 -14.78 -20.30 9.06
CA PHE A 334 -14.05 -21.52 9.38
C PHE A 334 -13.96 -22.43 8.14
N ASP A 335 -12.75 -22.88 7.80
CA ASP A 335 -12.48 -23.94 6.81
C ASP A 335 -12.49 -25.30 7.52
N GLU A 336 -13.56 -26.05 7.32
CA GLU A 336 -13.80 -27.32 8.01
C GLU A 336 -13.14 -28.52 7.28
N VAL A 337 -12.49 -28.29 6.14
CA VAL A 337 -11.91 -29.35 5.29
C VAL A 337 -10.46 -29.62 5.69
N ASP A 338 -9.64 -28.58 5.77
CA ASP A 338 -8.21 -28.69 6.12
C ASP A 338 -7.79 -27.89 7.36
N PHE A 339 -8.74 -27.18 7.98
CA PHE A 339 -8.52 -26.35 9.17
C PHE A 339 -7.53 -25.19 8.92
N ASP A 340 -7.52 -24.67 7.70
CA ASP A 340 -6.72 -23.50 7.33
C ASP A 340 -7.50 -22.55 6.40
N ASN A 341 -7.70 -21.28 6.80
CA ASN A 341 -8.25 -20.28 5.87
C ASN A 341 -7.15 -19.65 4.98
N THR A 342 -5.91 -20.12 5.04
CA THR A 342 -4.83 -19.60 4.19
C THR A 342 -5.14 -19.85 2.72
N GLY A 343 -5.16 -18.78 1.92
CA GLY A 343 -5.58 -18.80 0.52
C GLY A 343 -7.06 -18.46 0.30
N THR A 344 -7.87 -18.41 1.36
CA THR A 344 -9.29 -18.08 1.25
C THR A 344 -9.51 -16.66 0.73
N ILE A 345 -10.34 -16.53 -0.30
CA ILE A 345 -10.84 -15.27 -0.83
C ILE A 345 -12.25 -15.04 -0.29
N VAL A 346 -12.48 -13.85 0.28
CA VAL A 346 -13.82 -13.40 0.68
C VAL A 346 -14.17 -12.16 -0.11
N TYR A 347 -15.38 -12.11 -0.69
CA TYR A 347 -15.74 -11.04 -1.61
C TYR A 347 -17.24 -10.73 -1.64
N THR A 348 -17.57 -9.57 -2.21
CA THR A 348 -18.94 -9.10 -2.48
C THR A 348 -19.11 -8.83 -3.98
N LEU A 349 -20.36 -8.83 -4.45
CA LEU A 349 -20.70 -8.55 -5.86
C LEU A 349 -21.37 -7.19 -6.08
N ASP A 350 -21.72 -6.47 -5.01
CA ASP A 350 -22.53 -5.25 -5.06
C ASP A 350 -21.74 -3.99 -4.66
N GLU A 351 -20.44 -4.00 -4.96
CA GLU A 351 -19.47 -2.94 -4.65
C GLU A 351 -19.31 -2.62 -3.15
N THR A 352 -19.97 -3.40 -2.27
CA THR A 352 -19.86 -3.22 -0.83
C THR A 352 -18.48 -3.64 -0.36
N ARG A 353 -17.76 -2.73 0.29
CA ARG A 353 -16.48 -3.05 0.88
C ARG A 353 -16.64 -3.92 2.13
N ILE A 354 -15.59 -4.66 2.46
CA ILE A 354 -15.56 -5.51 3.65
C ILE A 354 -14.29 -5.23 4.45
N ALA A 355 -14.42 -5.33 5.77
CA ALA A 355 -13.28 -5.32 6.68
C ALA A 355 -13.10 -6.73 7.25
N ALA A 356 -11.85 -7.19 7.29
CA ALA A 356 -11.52 -8.52 7.76
C ALA A 356 -10.33 -8.49 8.72
N ALA A 357 -10.28 -9.48 9.62
CA ALA A 357 -9.15 -9.76 10.49
C ALA A 357 -9.01 -11.26 10.66
N TRP A 358 -7.80 -11.73 10.92
CA TRP A 358 -7.56 -13.10 11.39
C TRP A 358 -6.99 -13.03 12.78
N GLY A 359 -7.44 -13.95 13.63
CA GLY A 359 -6.88 -14.12 14.96
C GLY A 359 -7.83 -14.90 15.85
N GLN A 360 -7.33 -15.18 17.04
CA GLN A 360 -7.99 -16.01 18.04
C GLN A 360 -9.45 -15.60 18.34
N ASP A 361 -10.32 -16.59 18.49
CA ASP A 361 -11.66 -16.45 19.04
C ASP A 361 -11.65 -16.70 20.56
N PRO A 362 -11.81 -15.64 21.37
CA PRO A 362 -11.83 -15.78 22.82
C PRO A 362 -13.03 -16.60 23.30
N ASP A 363 -14.13 -16.71 22.53
CA ASP A 363 -15.26 -17.56 22.91
C ASP A 363 -14.88 -19.05 22.93
N SER A 364 -13.85 -19.42 22.15
CA SER A 364 -13.41 -20.80 21.96
C SER A 364 -12.11 -21.12 22.69
N SER A 365 -11.43 -20.10 23.21
CA SER A 365 -10.07 -20.19 23.75
C SER A 365 -10.06 -20.39 25.26
N LYS A 366 -9.07 -21.14 25.73
CA LYS A 366 -8.90 -21.49 27.15
C LYS A 366 -7.41 -21.59 27.48
N SER A 367 -7.08 -21.50 28.76
CA SER A 367 -5.74 -21.81 29.27
C SER A 367 -5.29 -23.17 28.76
N PHE A 368 -4.01 -23.25 28.37
CA PHE A 368 -3.35 -24.42 27.75
C PHE A 368 -3.73 -24.73 26.30
N ASN A 369 -4.86 -24.25 25.79
CA ASN A 369 -5.23 -24.35 24.38
C ASN A 369 -5.73 -23.00 23.83
N PRO A 370 -4.87 -21.97 23.79
CA PRO A 370 -5.25 -20.66 23.28
C PRO A 370 -5.26 -20.60 21.74
N TYR A 371 -5.02 -21.69 21.01
CA TYR A 371 -4.77 -21.62 19.57
C TYR A 371 -3.63 -20.64 19.26
N PHE A 372 -3.74 -19.83 18.21
CA PHE A 372 -2.76 -18.76 17.95
C PHE A 372 -3.09 -17.53 18.79
N ASP A 373 -2.24 -17.21 19.77
CA ASP A 373 -2.25 -15.92 20.47
C ASP A 373 -1.64 -14.81 19.60
N ALA A 374 -2.25 -14.60 18.45
CA ALA A 374 -1.82 -13.64 17.45
C ALA A 374 -3.01 -13.25 16.57
N GLY A 375 -2.86 -12.12 15.90
CA GLY A 375 -3.72 -11.78 14.81
C GLY A 375 -3.35 -10.45 14.19
N THR A 376 -4.09 -10.12 13.14
CA THR A 376 -3.91 -8.90 12.36
C THR A 376 -5.21 -8.62 11.61
N TYR A 377 -5.42 -7.37 11.19
CA TYR A 377 -6.37 -7.16 10.11
C TYR A 377 -5.85 -7.79 8.82
N ILE A 378 -6.76 -8.14 7.92
CA ILE A 378 -6.42 -8.66 6.59
C ILE A 378 -6.48 -7.50 5.60
N PRO A 379 -5.38 -7.19 4.89
CA PRO A 379 -5.39 -6.17 3.86
C PRO A 379 -6.30 -6.59 2.70
N ALA A 380 -6.98 -5.62 2.11
CA ALA A 380 -7.76 -5.85 0.91
C ALA A 380 -6.89 -6.13 -0.31
N LEU A 381 -7.45 -6.85 -1.30
CA LEU A 381 -6.83 -6.99 -2.61
C LEU A 381 -7.21 -5.81 -3.51
N PRO A 382 -6.29 -5.34 -4.37
CA PRO A 382 -6.60 -4.46 -5.49
C PRO A 382 -7.80 -4.97 -6.30
N GLN A 383 -8.65 -4.04 -6.72
CA GLN A 383 -9.78 -4.39 -7.58
C GLN A 383 -9.35 -4.50 -9.06
N PHE A 384 -8.34 -3.74 -9.47
CA PHE A 384 -7.80 -3.78 -10.82
C PHE A 384 -6.28 -3.64 -10.83
N SER A 385 -5.68 -3.98 -11.97
CA SER A 385 -4.28 -3.70 -12.29
C SER A 385 -4.22 -2.73 -13.46
N MET A 386 -3.13 -1.97 -13.55
CA MET A 386 -2.86 -1.14 -14.72
C MET A 386 -1.42 -1.30 -15.20
N ALA A 387 -1.20 -1.05 -16.48
CA ALA A 387 0.11 -0.94 -17.09
C ALA A 387 0.09 0.17 -18.16
N LYS A 388 1.19 0.90 -18.26
CA LYS A 388 1.46 1.91 -19.28
C LYS A 388 2.70 1.54 -20.05
N GLU A 389 2.60 1.57 -21.38
CA GLU A 389 3.71 1.29 -22.28
C GLU A 389 3.81 2.37 -23.36
N VAL A 390 5.01 2.48 -23.93
CA VAL A 390 5.31 3.29 -25.12
C VAL A 390 5.85 2.38 -26.22
N ASP A 391 5.51 2.66 -27.47
CA ASP A 391 5.94 1.85 -28.61
C ASP A 391 7.46 1.93 -28.90
N GLU A 392 8.11 3.04 -28.52
CA GLU A 392 9.55 3.23 -28.66
C GLU A 392 10.18 3.86 -27.39
N GLU A 393 11.17 3.18 -26.82
CA GLU A 393 11.94 3.66 -25.65
C GLU A 393 13.13 4.56 -26.02
N LEU A 394 13.50 4.65 -27.30
CA LEU A 394 14.63 5.44 -27.78
C LEU A 394 14.33 6.11 -29.13
N VAL A 395 14.19 7.43 -29.14
CA VAL A 395 13.76 8.18 -30.32
C VAL A 395 14.56 9.44 -30.59
N ARG A 396 14.33 10.04 -31.75
CA ARG A 396 14.84 11.35 -32.13
C ARG A 396 13.75 12.41 -32.07
N PRO A 397 14.11 13.71 -31.99
CA PRO A 397 13.14 14.78 -32.18
C PRO A 397 12.36 14.63 -33.48
N GLY A 398 11.04 14.88 -33.42
CA GLY A 398 10.09 14.69 -34.51
C GLY A 398 9.49 13.28 -34.62
N ALA A 399 9.93 12.32 -33.79
CA ALA A 399 9.29 11.00 -33.71
C ALA A 399 7.86 11.10 -33.14
N VAL A 400 6.99 10.20 -33.57
CA VAL A 400 5.65 10.04 -33.00
C VAL A 400 5.69 8.86 -32.05
N LEU A 401 5.35 9.09 -30.80
CA LEU A 401 5.22 8.07 -29.76
C LEU A 401 3.74 7.70 -29.62
N THR A 402 3.46 6.40 -29.54
CA THR A 402 2.15 5.86 -29.21
C THR A 402 2.19 5.31 -27.79
N TYR A 403 1.44 5.94 -26.89
CA TYR A 403 1.24 5.41 -25.55
C TYR A 403 0.05 4.46 -25.53
N THR A 404 0.20 3.35 -24.83
CA THR A 404 -0.86 2.36 -24.60
C THR A 404 -1.04 2.13 -23.11
N PHE A 405 -2.28 2.18 -22.65
CA PHE A 405 -2.67 1.92 -21.28
C PHE A 405 -3.59 0.74 -21.26
N ASN A 406 -3.35 -0.18 -20.34
CA ASN A 406 -4.25 -1.31 -20.12
C ASN A 406 -4.67 -1.28 -18.66
N ALA A 407 -5.99 -1.27 -18.42
CA ALA A 407 -6.56 -1.47 -17.09
C ALA A 407 -7.38 -2.76 -17.12
N THR A 408 -7.08 -3.69 -16.20
CA THR A 408 -7.71 -5.01 -16.14
C THR A 408 -8.38 -5.20 -14.79
N ASN A 409 -9.66 -5.55 -14.79
CA ASN A 409 -10.38 -5.90 -13.55
C ASN A 409 -9.84 -7.23 -13.01
N THR A 410 -9.20 -7.19 -11.84
CA THR A 410 -8.63 -8.35 -11.14
C THR A 410 -9.51 -8.84 -10.01
N SER A 411 -10.71 -8.27 -9.85
CA SER A 411 -11.64 -8.61 -8.79
C SER A 411 -12.67 -9.66 -9.20
N ARG A 412 -13.35 -10.24 -8.20
CA ARG A 412 -14.45 -11.19 -8.39
C ARG A 412 -15.75 -10.55 -8.89
N ALA A 413 -15.85 -9.22 -8.90
CA ALA A 413 -17.05 -8.48 -9.25
C ALA A 413 -16.78 -7.47 -10.37
N ALA A 414 -17.83 -7.02 -11.05
CA ALA A 414 -17.70 -5.91 -11.99
C ALA A 414 -17.30 -4.62 -11.25
N ILE A 415 -16.48 -3.79 -11.90
CA ILE A 415 -16.12 -2.45 -11.40
C ILE A 415 -16.84 -1.43 -12.27
N GLY A 416 -17.78 -0.67 -11.69
CA GLY A 416 -18.58 0.29 -12.46
C GLY A 416 -17.90 1.62 -12.75
N ASP A 417 -17.10 2.12 -11.80
CA ASP A 417 -16.58 3.49 -11.81
C ASP A 417 -15.04 3.49 -11.92
N LEU A 418 -14.51 3.42 -13.14
CA LEU A 418 -13.09 3.63 -13.43
C LEU A 418 -12.90 4.92 -14.23
N THR A 419 -11.96 5.75 -13.79
CA THR A 419 -11.58 7.01 -14.45
C THR A 419 -10.08 7.02 -14.70
N MET A 420 -9.70 7.35 -15.93
CA MET A 420 -8.31 7.51 -16.33
C MET A 420 -7.97 8.99 -16.50
N VAL A 421 -6.88 9.42 -15.87
CA VAL A 421 -6.28 10.73 -16.04
C VAL A 421 -4.84 10.55 -16.52
N ASP A 422 -4.41 11.36 -17.47
CA ASP A 422 -3.02 11.44 -17.92
C ASP A 422 -2.62 12.90 -18.06
N ILE A 423 -1.41 13.22 -17.60
CA ILE A 423 -0.81 14.54 -17.78
C ILE A 423 0.30 14.35 -18.81
N LEU A 424 0.25 15.16 -19.89
CA LEU A 424 1.28 15.10 -20.92
C LEU A 424 2.68 15.24 -20.29
N PRO A 425 3.69 14.53 -20.85
CA PRO A 425 5.02 14.43 -20.29
C PRO A 425 5.66 15.73 -19.82
N LEU A 426 6.37 15.65 -18.70
CA LEU A 426 7.28 16.71 -18.24
C LEU A 426 8.67 16.56 -18.89
N PRO A 427 9.39 17.67 -19.13
CA PRO A 427 8.96 19.06 -18.94
C PRO A 427 7.96 19.55 -20.00
N GLU A 428 7.10 20.51 -19.63
CA GLU A 428 6.13 21.13 -20.55
C GLU A 428 6.82 21.65 -21.83
N GLY A 429 6.28 21.30 -23.00
CA GLY A 429 6.81 21.72 -24.30
C GLY A 429 7.89 20.81 -24.90
N VAL A 430 8.02 19.58 -24.40
CA VAL A 430 8.85 18.52 -25.00
C VAL A 430 8.06 17.64 -25.96
N VAL A 431 6.76 17.49 -25.74
CA VAL A 431 5.89 16.77 -26.65
C VAL A 431 4.62 17.54 -26.96
N THR A 432 4.13 17.37 -28.18
CA THR A 432 2.83 17.87 -28.64
C THR A 432 1.87 16.71 -28.80
N TYR A 433 0.69 16.76 -28.15
CA TYR A 433 -0.38 15.79 -28.37
C TYR A 433 -0.89 15.86 -29.82
N ASN A 434 -1.05 14.70 -30.46
CA ASN A 434 -1.62 14.59 -31.79
C ASN A 434 -3.15 14.52 -31.70
N ALA A 435 -3.84 15.64 -31.98
CA ALA A 435 -5.29 15.74 -31.92
C ALA A 435 -6.01 14.63 -32.74
N GLY A 436 -7.09 14.08 -32.16
CA GLY A 436 -7.90 13.03 -32.76
C GLY A 436 -7.25 11.64 -32.79
N THR A 437 -6.23 11.40 -31.98
CA THR A 437 -5.55 10.08 -31.88
C THR A 437 -5.91 9.30 -30.62
N THR A 438 -6.69 9.88 -29.71
CA THR A 438 -7.12 9.16 -28.51
C THR A 438 -8.21 8.16 -28.87
N GLU A 439 -7.93 6.87 -28.68
CA GLU A 439 -8.86 5.77 -28.92
C GLU A 439 -9.00 4.92 -27.65
N GLN A 440 -10.21 4.43 -27.40
CA GLN A 440 -10.47 3.43 -26.36
C GLN A 440 -11.08 2.18 -27.01
N TYR A 441 -10.69 1.01 -26.52
CA TYR A 441 -11.34 -0.25 -26.87
C TYR A 441 -11.37 -1.22 -25.70
N TYR A 442 -12.30 -2.17 -25.75
CA TYR A 442 -12.38 -3.28 -24.81
C TYR A 442 -11.71 -4.49 -25.45
N VAL A 443 -10.60 -4.94 -24.87
CA VAL A 443 -9.71 -5.96 -25.47
C VAL A 443 -10.45 -7.28 -25.65
N ASP A 444 -11.23 -7.68 -24.65
CA ASP A 444 -11.93 -8.97 -24.63
C ASP A 444 -13.16 -9.03 -25.55
N LEU A 445 -13.73 -7.88 -25.88
CA LEU A 445 -14.88 -7.80 -26.79
C LEU A 445 -14.48 -7.83 -28.27
N LEU A 446 -13.17 -7.81 -28.57
CA LEU A 446 -12.62 -7.71 -29.93
C LEU A 446 -13.28 -6.57 -30.74
N THR A 447 -13.63 -5.48 -30.05
CA THR A 447 -14.28 -4.33 -30.66
C THR A 447 -13.27 -3.48 -31.40
N ASP A 448 -13.68 -2.91 -32.54
CA ASP A 448 -12.96 -1.78 -33.13
C ASP A 448 -12.93 -0.63 -32.11
N GLY A 449 -11.78 0.02 -31.96
CA GLY A 449 -11.65 1.18 -31.08
C GLY A 449 -12.55 2.32 -31.48
N PHE A 450 -13.01 3.07 -30.48
CA PHE A 450 -13.78 4.28 -30.68
C PHE A 450 -12.95 5.49 -30.31
N LEU A 451 -13.05 6.52 -31.16
CA LEU A 451 -12.36 7.78 -30.96
C LEU A 451 -12.96 8.54 -29.78
N ILE A 452 -12.08 8.98 -28.88
CA ILE A 452 -12.40 9.92 -27.82
C ILE A 452 -12.24 11.33 -28.37
N ALA A 453 -13.26 12.17 -28.18
CA ALA A 453 -13.25 13.53 -28.68
C ALA A 453 -12.27 14.43 -27.90
N ASP A 454 -11.49 15.24 -28.64
CA ASP A 454 -10.59 16.25 -28.08
C ASP A 454 -11.34 17.32 -27.26
N LYS A 455 -10.65 17.87 -26.25
CA LYS A 455 -11.17 18.97 -25.44
C LYS A 455 -11.13 20.31 -26.19
N PRO A 456 -12.06 21.25 -25.91
CA PRO A 456 -12.22 22.44 -26.75
C PRO A 456 -11.29 23.64 -26.47
N ASN A 457 -10.44 23.70 -25.41
CA ASN A 457 -9.41 24.75 -25.12
C ASN A 457 -8.81 24.66 -23.68
N PRO A 458 -7.57 25.16 -23.41
CA PRO A 458 -6.33 24.90 -24.14
C PRO A 458 -5.66 23.62 -23.60
N GLY A 459 -5.32 22.73 -24.52
CA GLY A 459 -5.01 21.34 -24.24
C GLY A 459 -6.11 20.48 -24.85
N ASP A 460 -5.98 20.18 -26.14
CA ASP A 460 -6.91 19.32 -26.89
C ASP A 460 -6.93 17.89 -26.32
N PHE A 461 -5.99 17.57 -25.42
CA PHE A 461 -5.77 16.25 -24.87
C PHE A 461 -6.95 15.76 -24.00
N PRO A 462 -7.66 14.69 -24.40
CA PRO A 462 -8.85 14.21 -23.70
C PRO A 462 -8.60 13.75 -22.26
N LEU A 463 -7.42 13.18 -21.99
CA LEU A 463 -7.11 12.52 -20.72
C LEU A 463 -6.64 13.48 -19.62
N LEU A 464 -6.46 14.78 -19.92
CA LEU A 464 -6.22 15.79 -18.86
C LEU A 464 -7.33 15.71 -17.81
N ASP A 465 -7.06 16.12 -16.57
CA ASP A 465 -8.07 16.26 -15.51
C ASP A 465 -9.36 16.94 -16.04
N PRO A 466 -10.57 16.38 -15.83
CA PRO A 466 -10.94 15.25 -14.97
C PRO A 466 -10.81 13.84 -15.58
N GLY A 467 -10.13 13.69 -16.71
CA GLY A 467 -9.93 12.40 -17.38
C GLY A 467 -11.14 11.90 -18.18
N ILE A 468 -11.14 10.60 -18.47
CA ILE A 468 -12.25 9.89 -19.13
C ILE A 468 -12.72 8.70 -18.30
N PRO A 469 -14.03 8.39 -18.30
CA PRO A 469 -14.51 7.14 -17.74
C PRO A 469 -14.11 5.98 -18.66
N LEU A 470 -13.62 4.89 -18.08
CA LEU A 470 -13.28 3.67 -18.82
C LEU A 470 -14.50 2.73 -19.02
N GLY A 471 -15.62 3.07 -18.39
CA GLY A 471 -16.83 2.24 -18.37
C GLY A 471 -16.71 1.08 -17.40
N PRO A 472 -17.78 0.29 -17.24
CA PRO A 472 -17.75 -0.88 -16.39
C PRO A 472 -16.83 -1.95 -16.98
N LEU A 473 -16.08 -2.64 -16.13
CA LEU A 473 -15.31 -3.84 -16.50
C LEU A 473 -15.84 -5.03 -15.71
N ASP A 474 -16.29 -6.08 -16.39
CA ASP A 474 -16.58 -7.36 -15.75
C ASP A 474 -15.28 -8.06 -15.29
N PRO A 475 -15.34 -9.04 -14.38
CA PRO A 475 -14.16 -9.77 -13.92
C PRO A 475 -13.30 -10.30 -15.07
N GLY A 476 -12.00 -9.97 -15.05
CA GLY A 476 -11.03 -10.37 -16.06
C GLY A 476 -11.06 -9.54 -17.35
N GLU A 477 -12.00 -8.60 -17.53
CA GLU A 477 -12.00 -7.72 -18.69
C GLU A 477 -10.92 -6.65 -18.61
N THR A 478 -10.35 -6.35 -19.77
CA THR A 478 -9.35 -5.29 -19.99
C THR A 478 -9.92 -4.22 -20.91
N THR A 479 -9.77 -2.96 -20.51
CA THR A 479 -9.90 -1.82 -21.42
C THR A 479 -8.52 -1.26 -21.74
N SER A 480 -8.37 -0.84 -22.99
CA SER A 480 -7.16 -0.20 -23.48
C SER A 480 -7.46 1.20 -23.98
N VAL A 481 -6.59 2.15 -23.63
CA VAL A 481 -6.61 3.51 -24.16
C VAL A 481 -5.28 3.75 -24.87
N THR A 482 -5.33 4.35 -26.05
CA THR A 482 -4.12 4.73 -26.79
C THR A 482 -4.19 6.18 -27.20
N PHE A 483 -3.06 6.87 -27.23
CA PHE A 483 -2.95 8.19 -27.83
C PHE A 483 -1.54 8.42 -28.38
N GLN A 484 -1.41 9.37 -29.30
CA GLN A 484 -0.13 9.71 -29.90
C GLN A 484 0.33 11.11 -29.49
N VAL A 485 1.65 11.23 -29.32
CA VAL A 485 2.32 12.52 -29.18
C VAL A 485 3.47 12.61 -30.18
N THR A 486 3.86 13.81 -30.55
CA THR A 486 5.07 14.07 -31.33
C THR A 486 6.14 14.67 -30.42
N VAL A 487 7.35 14.13 -30.44
CA VAL A 487 8.51 14.71 -29.76
C VAL A 487 8.89 15.99 -30.49
N ASP A 488 8.88 17.13 -29.79
CA ASP A 488 9.05 18.43 -30.42
C ASP A 488 10.47 18.59 -31.01
N ALA A 489 10.55 19.10 -32.25
CA ALA A 489 11.83 19.23 -32.97
C ALA A 489 12.75 20.33 -32.39
N ASP A 490 12.16 21.28 -31.64
CA ASP A 490 12.85 22.43 -31.07
C ASP A 490 13.35 22.18 -29.63
N ILE A 491 13.40 20.91 -29.18
CA ILE A 491 14.09 20.52 -27.94
C ILE A 491 15.59 20.77 -28.15
N LEU A 492 16.01 22.02 -27.96
CA LEU A 492 17.42 22.39 -27.89
C LEU A 492 17.90 22.17 -26.46
N PRO A 493 18.95 21.39 -26.27
CA PRO A 493 19.29 20.94 -24.94
C PRO A 493 19.96 22.02 -24.09
N ASN A 494 19.47 22.22 -22.87
CA ASN A 494 20.36 22.27 -21.68
C ASN A 494 20.60 20.82 -21.17
N ILE A 495 20.53 19.86 -22.07
CA ILE A 495 20.60 18.43 -21.85
C ILE A 495 22.01 17.99 -22.25
N ASP A 496 22.79 17.49 -21.30
CA ASP A 496 24.16 17.04 -21.55
C ASP A 496 24.15 15.84 -22.52
N PRO A 497 24.75 15.94 -23.73
CA PRO A 497 24.78 14.82 -24.68
C PRO A 497 25.71 13.67 -24.26
N GLY A 498 26.21 13.69 -23.02
CA GLY A 498 27.22 12.76 -22.50
C GLY A 498 26.71 11.61 -21.62
N ASP A 499 25.46 11.62 -21.15
CA ASP A 499 25.02 10.63 -20.15
C ASP A 499 24.23 9.46 -20.76
N ASP A 500 24.59 8.25 -20.31
CA ASP A 500 23.77 7.04 -20.45
C ASP A 500 22.36 7.39 -19.95
N CYS A 501 21.31 7.17 -20.76
CA CYS A 501 19.94 7.38 -20.32
C CYS A 501 19.71 6.60 -19.01
N PRO A 502 19.62 7.31 -17.85
CA PRO A 502 18.38 7.88 -17.37
C PRO A 502 18.57 9.24 -16.67
N ASP A 503 19.11 10.26 -17.34
CA ASP A 503 18.99 11.63 -16.81
C ASP A 503 17.55 12.11 -17.06
N PRO A 504 16.76 12.53 -16.04
CA PRO A 504 15.45 13.15 -16.20
C PRO A 504 15.44 14.39 -17.11
N GLN A 505 16.61 14.94 -17.49
CA GLN A 505 16.72 15.98 -18.50
C GLN A 505 16.70 15.44 -19.95
N THR A 506 17.02 14.16 -20.19
CA THR A 506 17.08 13.52 -21.52
C THR A 506 15.87 12.64 -21.86
N ALA A 507 14.94 12.47 -20.92
CA ALA A 507 13.86 11.50 -21.03
C ALA A 507 12.47 12.18 -21.10
N VAL A 508 11.61 11.66 -21.95
CA VAL A 508 10.16 11.93 -21.95
C VAL A 508 9.53 10.95 -20.98
N ILE A 509 9.04 11.45 -19.84
CA ILE A 509 8.34 10.63 -18.85
C ILE A 509 6.86 10.98 -18.90
N ASN A 510 6.04 10.00 -19.24
CA ASN A 510 4.60 10.14 -19.31
C ASN A 510 3.94 9.41 -18.14
N ASN A 511 3.22 10.08 -17.24
CA ASN A 511 2.55 9.45 -16.10
C ASN A 511 1.02 9.47 -16.29
N ALA A 512 0.36 8.35 -16.03
CA ALA A 512 -1.09 8.32 -15.92
C ALA A 512 -1.53 7.69 -14.60
N THR A 513 -2.73 8.08 -14.21
CA THR A 513 -3.41 7.54 -13.05
C THR A 513 -4.74 6.94 -13.49
N VAL A 514 -5.00 5.70 -13.10
CA VAL A 514 -6.35 5.12 -13.17
C VAL A 514 -6.87 5.04 -11.74
N SER A 515 -8.04 5.62 -11.51
CA SER A 515 -8.71 5.59 -10.23
C SER A 515 -10.10 4.97 -10.34
N SER A 516 -10.45 4.20 -9.33
CA SER A 516 -11.84 3.93 -8.98
C SER A 516 -12.24 4.79 -7.79
N LEU A 517 -13.44 4.59 -7.24
CA LEU A 517 -13.84 5.22 -5.98
C LEU A 517 -12.85 4.97 -4.83
N ASN A 518 -12.03 3.91 -4.90
CA ASN A 518 -11.35 3.33 -3.73
C ASN A 518 -9.88 3.01 -3.97
N ASP A 519 -9.53 2.66 -5.20
CA ASP A 519 -8.17 2.33 -5.61
C ASP A 519 -7.68 3.40 -6.58
N SER A 520 -6.41 3.76 -6.47
CA SER A 520 -5.74 4.62 -7.43
C SER A 520 -4.38 4.02 -7.69
N PHE A 521 -4.12 3.73 -8.95
CA PHE A 521 -2.82 3.28 -9.42
C PHE A 521 -2.27 4.31 -10.37
N ASP A 522 -0.97 4.53 -10.30
CA ASP A 522 -0.21 5.29 -11.29
C ASP A 522 0.82 4.39 -11.96
N ASP A 523 1.16 4.72 -13.19
CA ASP A 523 2.23 4.07 -13.92
C ASP A 523 2.82 5.06 -14.94
N ASP A 524 4.11 4.95 -15.18
CA ASP A 524 4.86 5.80 -16.07
C ASP A 524 5.55 5.05 -17.20
N ALA A 525 5.65 5.72 -18.36
CA ALA A 525 6.42 5.24 -19.49
C ALA A 525 7.52 6.24 -19.81
N LEU A 526 8.73 5.72 -20.00
CA LEU A 526 9.93 6.50 -20.24
C LEU A 526 10.46 6.27 -21.66
N THR A 527 10.72 7.35 -22.38
CA THR A 527 11.41 7.34 -23.67
C THR A 527 12.64 8.23 -23.63
N CYS A 528 13.80 7.69 -23.98
CA CYS A 528 15.04 8.43 -24.14
C CYS A 528 15.05 9.18 -25.47
N VAL A 529 15.43 10.46 -25.45
CA VAL A 529 15.64 11.25 -26.67
C VAL A 529 17.14 11.36 -26.93
N TYR A 530 17.57 10.99 -28.14
CA TYR A 530 18.97 11.11 -28.54
C TYR A 530 19.13 11.97 -29.79
N PHE A 531 20.31 12.58 -29.90
CA PHE A 531 20.70 13.45 -31.01
C PHE A 531 21.93 12.90 -31.72
N ILE A 532 22.06 13.11 -33.03
CA ILE A 532 23.30 12.77 -33.74
C ILE A 532 24.25 13.98 -33.76
N PRO A 533 25.44 13.87 -33.15
CA PRO A 533 26.52 14.83 -33.41
C PRO A 533 27.13 14.59 -34.80
N GLY A 534 27.52 15.68 -35.47
CA GLY A 534 28.10 15.60 -36.81
C GLY A 534 28.99 16.81 -37.08
N ILE A 535 30.19 16.55 -37.59
CA ILE A 535 31.12 17.58 -38.03
C ILE A 535 31.74 17.17 -39.35
N ASP A 536 31.83 18.12 -40.27
CA ASP A 536 32.52 17.98 -41.55
C ASP A 536 33.60 19.06 -41.67
N ILE A 537 34.74 18.71 -42.28
CA ILE A 537 35.89 19.60 -42.41
C ILE A 537 36.40 19.53 -43.85
N GLU A 538 36.32 20.67 -44.54
CA GLU A 538 36.84 20.84 -45.90
C GLU A 538 38.13 21.67 -45.86
N LYS A 539 39.17 21.25 -46.61
CA LYS A 539 40.48 21.91 -46.62
C LYS A 539 40.82 22.43 -48.01
N LEU A 540 40.80 23.76 -48.12
CA LEU A 540 41.20 24.44 -49.34
C LEU A 540 42.70 24.78 -49.32
N THR A 541 43.36 24.58 -50.46
CA THR A 541 44.73 25.05 -50.72
C THR A 541 44.68 26.25 -51.65
N GLU A 542 45.23 27.40 -51.22
CA GLU A 542 45.14 28.67 -51.96
C GLU A 542 43.70 29.09 -52.34
N GLY A 543 42.71 28.63 -51.55
CA GLY A 543 41.29 28.92 -51.78
C GLY A 543 40.59 27.96 -52.75
N VAL A 544 41.25 26.89 -53.19
CA VAL A 544 40.69 25.85 -54.07
C VAL A 544 40.61 24.52 -53.31
N ASP A 545 39.51 23.79 -53.50
CA ASP A 545 39.37 22.38 -53.10
C ASP A 545 40.26 21.55 -54.05
N ALA A 546 41.33 20.98 -53.50
CA ALA A 546 42.41 20.38 -54.27
C ALA A 546 42.44 18.85 -54.10
N ASP A 547 41.28 18.22 -53.94
CA ASP A 547 41.14 16.77 -53.75
C ASP A 547 41.46 15.93 -55.00
N ASP A 548 41.25 16.50 -56.20
CA ASP A 548 41.61 15.86 -57.47
C ASP A 548 42.83 16.54 -58.13
N PRO A 549 44.01 15.90 -58.11
CA PRO A 549 45.21 16.45 -58.74
C PRO A 549 45.14 16.49 -60.28
N ALA A 550 44.15 15.83 -60.90
CA ALA A 550 43.89 15.88 -62.33
C ALA A 550 42.88 16.96 -62.73
N ALA A 551 42.21 17.59 -61.76
CA ALA A 551 41.34 18.73 -62.03
C ALA A 551 42.19 19.95 -62.45
N GLY A 552 41.75 20.66 -63.49
CA GLY A 552 42.50 21.74 -64.14
C GLY A 552 42.66 23.01 -63.29
N ASP A 553 42.12 23.02 -62.09
CA ASP A 553 42.12 24.09 -61.09
C ASP A 553 43.07 23.84 -59.90
N ALA A 554 43.79 22.71 -59.89
CA ALA A 554 44.77 22.40 -58.85
C ALA A 554 45.86 23.50 -58.73
N PRO A 555 46.03 24.13 -57.54
CA PRO A 555 46.99 25.22 -57.34
C PRO A 555 48.43 24.82 -57.70
N GLN A 556 49.10 25.64 -58.52
CA GLN A 556 50.53 25.48 -58.85
C GLN A 556 51.36 26.39 -57.96
N ILE A 557 52.19 25.81 -57.09
CA ILE A 557 52.98 26.53 -56.08
C ILE A 557 54.47 26.24 -56.30
N ASN A 558 55.31 27.27 -56.41
CA ASN A 558 56.74 27.04 -56.62
C ASN A 558 57.43 26.65 -55.30
N ALA A 559 58.53 25.90 -55.41
CA ALA A 559 59.34 25.56 -54.26
C ALA A 559 59.87 26.81 -53.54
N GLY A 560 59.56 26.94 -52.25
CA GLY A 560 59.94 28.07 -51.41
C GLY A 560 58.85 29.14 -51.24
N ASP A 561 57.75 29.07 -51.99
CA ASP A 561 56.60 29.96 -51.81
C ASP A 561 55.77 29.52 -50.58
N PRO A 562 55.17 30.48 -49.83
CA PRO A 562 54.26 30.15 -48.74
C PRO A 562 52.97 29.52 -49.28
N VAL A 563 52.39 28.57 -48.53
CA VAL A 563 51.10 27.95 -48.84
C VAL A 563 50.06 28.43 -47.83
N LYS A 564 48.90 28.86 -48.31
CA LYS A 564 47.73 29.20 -47.51
C LYS A 564 46.74 28.03 -47.51
N TRP A 565 46.41 27.56 -46.32
CA TRP A 565 45.31 26.61 -46.11
C TRP A 565 44.11 27.33 -45.51
N THR A 566 42.91 26.99 -46.00
CA THR A 566 41.64 27.42 -45.39
C THR A 566 40.89 26.17 -44.98
N TYR A 567 40.41 26.12 -43.74
CA TYR A 567 39.57 25.03 -43.25
C TYR A 567 38.15 25.54 -43.09
N ILE A 568 37.19 24.88 -43.74
CA ILE A 568 35.76 25.14 -43.57
C ILE A 568 35.25 24.04 -42.65
N VAL A 569 34.81 24.41 -41.45
CA VAL A 569 34.21 23.50 -40.50
C VAL A 569 32.70 23.67 -40.57
N THR A 570 32.00 22.60 -40.93
CA THR A 570 30.54 22.57 -41.04
C THR A 570 29.98 21.69 -39.92
N ASN A 571 29.07 22.23 -39.11
CA ASN A 571 28.25 21.40 -38.24
C ASN A 571 27.22 20.66 -39.10
N THR A 572 27.34 19.34 -39.18
CA THR A 572 26.41 18.48 -39.92
C THR A 572 25.46 17.72 -38.99
N GLY A 573 25.62 17.88 -37.67
CA GLY A 573 24.80 17.25 -36.65
C GLY A 573 23.60 18.08 -36.21
N GLU A 574 22.85 17.50 -35.27
CA GLU A 574 21.64 18.05 -34.68
C GLU A 574 21.92 18.90 -33.42
N LEU A 575 23.16 18.84 -32.90
CA LEU A 575 23.60 19.56 -31.71
C LEU A 575 24.48 20.77 -32.04
N PRO A 576 24.38 21.88 -31.30
CA PRO A 576 25.38 22.94 -31.36
C PRO A 576 26.78 22.41 -31.04
N LEU A 577 27.75 22.70 -31.91
CA LEU A 577 29.14 22.39 -31.63
C LEU A 577 29.76 23.49 -30.75
N GLU A 578 30.16 23.13 -29.54
CA GLU A 578 30.88 24.01 -28.61
C GLU A 578 32.37 23.65 -28.53
N ASN A 579 33.19 24.60 -28.05
CA ASN A 579 34.62 24.38 -27.79
C ASN A 579 35.43 23.82 -28.97
N ILE A 580 35.03 24.09 -30.21
CA ILE A 580 35.75 23.64 -31.41
C ILE A 580 37.18 24.22 -31.39
N LYS A 581 38.16 23.31 -31.33
CA LYS A 581 39.59 23.64 -31.44
C LYS A 581 40.17 22.97 -32.68
N ALA A 582 40.79 23.77 -33.53
CA ALA A 582 41.61 23.27 -34.64
C ALA A 582 43.07 23.24 -34.19
N GLU A 583 43.68 22.06 -34.18
CA GLU A 583 45.10 21.87 -33.90
C GLU A 583 45.81 21.34 -35.14
N VAL A 584 46.96 21.92 -35.46
CA VAL A 584 47.83 21.46 -36.54
C VAL A 584 49.09 20.90 -35.90
N SER A 585 49.33 19.60 -36.05
CA SER A 585 50.61 19.00 -35.67
C SER A 585 51.65 19.24 -36.76
N GLN A 586 52.88 19.59 -36.34
CA GLN A 586 54.04 19.78 -37.22
C GLN A 586 54.83 18.50 -37.40
#